data_AF-A0A4Q2K0F6-F1
#
_entry.id   AF-A0A4Q2K0F6-F1
#
_cell.length_a   1.000
_cell.length_b   1.000
_cell.length_c   1.000
_cell.angle_alpha   90.00
_cell.angle_beta   90.00
_cell.angle_gamma   90.00
#
_symmetry.space_group_name_H-M   'P 1'
#
loop_
_entity.id
_entity.type
_entity.pdbx_description
1 polymer ?
#
loop_
_entity_poly.entity_id
_entity_poly.type
_entity_poly.pdbx_seq_one_letter_code
_entity_poly.pdbx_strand_id
1 'polypeptide(L)'
;MTMIAKDVHDRAQDPMAWFQHDANASLDIKCQRLIMRHGNAAYGTYWRLCELLARTKHHALPVETDEDWLILATQIGLRSSGAFDETLSINQTRDFIDCLLEVGLLVRDGKGRIESERMQRNALYFGSQRANGAKGGRPRKNKAEPPK
;
A
#
# COMPACT_ATOMS: atom_id res chain seq x y z
N MET A 1 -19.17 -6.70 12.88
CA MET A 1 -18.13 -7.21 11.96
C MET A 1 -18.81 -7.95 10.83
N THR A 2 -18.77 -7.43 9.61
CA THR A 2 -19.32 -8.12 8.43
C THR A 2 -18.39 -9.28 8.09
N MET A 3 -18.88 -10.52 8.09
CA MET A 3 -18.07 -11.66 7.66
C MET A 3 -17.76 -11.51 6.16
N ILE A 4 -16.48 -11.30 5.85
CA ILE A 4 -15.98 -11.32 4.48
C ILE A 4 -15.95 -12.79 4.04
N ALA A 5 -16.53 -13.10 2.88
CA ALA A 5 -16.48 -14.45 2.35
C ALA A 5 -15.01 -14.88 2.19
N LYS A 6 -14.66 -16.07 2.69
CA LYS A 6 -13.29 -16.63 2.64
C LYS A 6 -12.69 -16.53 1.23
N ASP A 7 -13.50 -16.85 0.23
CA ASP A 7 -13.17 -16.80 -1.19
C ASP A 7 -12.74 -15.40 -1.70
N VAL A 8 -13.35 -14.34 -1.15
CA VAL A 8 -13.00 -12.94 -1.42
C VAL A 8 -11.71 -12.57 -0.70
N HIS A 9 -11.59 -12.96 0.57
CA HIS A 9 -10.42 -12.69 1.39
C HIS A 9 -9.15 -13.32 0.78
N ASP A 10 -9.23 -14.59 0.37
CA ASP A 10 -8.10 -15.32 -0.22
C ASP A 10 -7.63 -14.66 -1.52
N ARG A 11 -8.57 -14.26 -2.39
CA ARG A 11 -8.23 -13.55 -3.64
C ARG A 11 -7.83 -12.10 -3.45
N ALA A 12 -8.18 -11.49 -2.34
CA ALA A 12 -7.71 -10.15 -2.00
C ALA A 12 -6.21 -10.17 -1.65
N GLN A 13 -5.62 -11.32 -1.33
CA GLN A 13 -4.20 -11.39 -0.99
C GLN A 13 -3.27 -11.23 -2.21
N ASP A 14 -3.78 -11.43 -3.43
CA ASP A 14 -2.95 -11.32 -4.64
C ASP A 14 -2.69 -9.85 -5.00
N PRO A 15 -1.47 -9.53 -5.48
CA PRO A 15 -1.08 -8.19 -5.89
C PRO A 15 -2.13 -7.42 -6.71
N MET A 16 -2.28 -6.14 -6.43
CA MET A 16 -3.15 -5.23 -7.17
C MET A 16 -2.38 -4.60 -8.34
N ALA A 17 -2.95 -4.67 -9.54
CA ALA A 17 -2.35 -4.06 -10.73
C ALA A 17 -2.43 -2.53 -10.72
N TRP A 18 -3.42 -1.97 -10.02
CA TRP A 18 -3.63 -0.54 -9.85
C TRP A 18 -4.43 -0.28 -8.59
N PHE A 19 -4.38 0.96 -8.09
CA PHE A 19 -5.28 1.47 -7.06
C PHE A 19 -5.48 2.97 -7.27
N GLN A 20 -6.60 3.51 -6.79
CA GLN A 20 -6.89 4.93 -6.93
C GLN A 20 -6.01 5.75 -5.97
N HIS A 21 -5.43 6.82 -6.50
CA HIS A 21 -4.90 7.94 -5.71
C HIS A 21 -6.00 9.00 -5.68
N ASP A 22 -6.60 9.26 -4.52
CA ASP A 22 -7.68 10.25 -4.46
C ASP A 22 -7.08 11.64 -4.69
N ALA A 23 -7.68 12.44 -5.58
CA ALA A 23 -7.18 13.79 -5.88
C ALA A 23 -7.17 14.70 -4.64
N ASN A 24 -7.96 14.37 -3.62
CA ASN A 24 -8.04 15.07 -2.34
C ASN A 24 -7.37 14.32 -1.18
N ALA A 25 -6.59 13.25 -1.43
CA ALA A 25 -5.96 12.47 -0.38
C ALA A 25 -5.00 13.29 0.52
N SER A 26 -4.43 14.37 -0.01
CA SER A 26 -3.58 15.30 0.75
C SER A 26 -4.37 16.13 1.78
N LEU A 27 -5.71 16.20 1.67
CA LEU A 27 -6.57 16.87 2.64
C LEU A 27 -6.87 15.99 3.87
N ASP A 28 -6.57 14.69 3.82
CA ASP A 28 -6.66 13.83 4.99
C ASP A 28 -5.70 14.33 6.09
N ILE A 29 -6.19 14.48 7.32
CA ILE A 29 -5.41 14.96 8.45
C ILE A 29 -4.15 14.13 8.69
N LYS A 30 -4.16 12.84 8.38
CA LYS A 30 -3.00 11.95 8.50
C LYS A 30 -1.92 12.32 7.48
N CYS A 31 -2.32 12.60 6.23
CA CYS A 31 -1.43 13.09 5.18
C CYS A 31 -0.92 14.50 5.49
N GLN A 32 -1.77 15.39 6.01
CA GLN A 32 -1.36 16.73 6.42
C GLN A 32 -0.31 16.69 7.55
N ARG A 33 -0.48 15.79 8.53
CA ARG A 33 0.50 15.57 9.60
C ARG A 33 1.84 15.07 9.07
N LEU A 34 1.83 14.14 8.11
CA LEU A 34 3.05 13.69 7.43
C LEU A 34 3.76 14.85 6.73
N ILE A 35 3.03 15.63 5.93
CA ILE A 35 3.59 16.78 5.19
C ILE A 35 4.15 17.83 6.16
N MET A 36 3.47 18.09 7.27
CA MET A 36 3.93 19.04 8.29
C MET A 36 5.24 18.58 8.94
N ARG A 37 5.43 17.28 9.17
CA ARG A 37 6.59 16.73 9.90
C ARG A 37 7.80 16.44 8.99
N HIS A 38 7.56 15.96 7.78
CA HIS A 38 8.61 15.48 6.87
C HIS A 38 8.60 16.16 5.49
N GLY A 39 7.72 17.13 5.27
CA GLY A 39 7.62 17.88 4.01
C GLY A 39 6.90 17.14 2.89
N ASN A 40 6.77 17.81 1.74
CA ASN A 40 6.06 17.27 0.57
C ASN A 40 6.74 16.05 -0.07
N ALA A 41 8.07 15.96 0.03
CA ALA A 41 8.80 14.81 -0.52
C ALA A 41 8.36 13.50 0.17
N ALA A 42 8.18 13.53 1.49
CA ALA A 42 7.73 12.38 2.27
C ALA A 42 6.32 11.90 1.90
N TYR A 43 5.44 12.81 1.46
CA TYR A 43 4.14 12.43 0.93
C TYR A 43 4.26 11.64 -0.38
N GLY A 44 5.19 12.00 -1.27
CA GLY A 44 5.53 11.21 -2.44
C GLY A 44 6.10 9.83 -2.07
N THR A 45 7.02 9.79 -1.09
CA THR A 45 7.57 8.54 -0.55
C THR A 45 6.48 7.63 0.03
N TYR A 46 5.47 8.19 0.69
CA TYR A 46 4.32 7.42 1.19
C TYR A 46 3.50 6.78 0.06
N TRP A 47 3.29 7.48 -1.05
CA TRP A 47 2.63 6.87 -2.22
C TRP A 47 3.49 5.78 -2.86
N ARG A 48 4.80 5.98 -2.93
CA ARG A 48 5.72 4.94 -3.38
C ARG A 48 5.67 3.69 -2.49
N LEU A 49 5.50 3.86 -1.19
CA LEU A 49 5.25 2.76 -0.26
C LEU A 49 3.91 2.08 -0.54
N CYS A 50 2.83 2.84 -0.79
CA CYS A 50 1.53 2.28 -1.16
C CYS A 50 1.62 1.44 -2.46
N GLU A 51 2.39 1.88 -3.45
CA GLU A 51 2.67 1.10 -4.66
C GLU A 51 3.42 -0.20 -4.36
N LEU A 52 4.39 -0.16 -3.43
CA LEU A 52 5.09 -1.34 -2.97
C LEU A 52 4.13 -2.33 -2.27
N LEU A 53 3.28 -1.85 -1.37
CA LEU A 53 2.25 -2.68 -0.72
C LEU A 53 1.28 -3.27 -1.75
N ALA A 54 0.87 -2.50 -2.76
CA ALA A 54 -0.05 -2.96 -3.80
C ALA A 54 0.51 -4.16 -4.59
N ARG A 55 1.81 -4.11 -4.94
CA ARG A 55 2.47 -5.19 -5.71
C ARG A 55 2.93 -6.38 -4.88
N THR A 56 2.88 -6.28 -3.56
CA THR A 56 3.29 -7.35 -2.64
C THR A 56 2.09 -8.20 -2.24
N LYS A 57 2.27 -9.53 -2.23
CA LYS A 57 1.27 -10.46 -1.74
C LYS A 57 0.95 -10.16 -0.27
N HIS A 58 -0.33 -10.23 0.11
CA HIS A 58 -0.85 -9.84 1.42
C HIS A 58 -0.79 -8.34 1.74
N HIS A 59 -0.25 -7.51 0.85
CA HIS A 59 -0.16 -6.05 1.04
C HIS A 59 0.48 -5.61 2.35
N ALA A 60 1.45 -6.40 2.81
CA ALA A 60 2.19 -6.19 4.04
C ALA A 60 3.68 -6.50 3.83
N LEU A 61 4.56 -5.77 4.51
CA LEU A 61 6.01 -5.92 4.38
C LEU A 61 6.66 -6.26 5.73
N PRO A 62 7.58 -7.24 5.77
CA PRO A 62 8.44 -7.43 6.93
C PRO A 62 9.40 -6.24 7.08
N VAL A 63 9.72 -5.92 8.33
CA VAL A 63 10.65 -4.85 8.71
C VAL A 63 11.27 -5.21 10.07
N GLU A 64 11.88 -6.39 10.14
CA GLU A 64 12.41 -6.97 11.38
C GLU A 64 13.94 -6.89 11.39
N THR A 65 14.56 -7.26 10.28
CA THR A 65 16.00 -7.31 10.12
C THR A 65 16.53 -6.03 9.49
N ASP A 66 17.82 -5.74 9.70
CA ASP A 66 18.47 -4.60 9.03
C ASP A 66 18.43 -4.74 7.49
N GLU A 67 18.46 -5.97 6.96
CA GLU A 67 18.29 -6.24 5.53
C GLU A 67 16.89 -5.83 5.04
N ASP A 68 15.82 -6.14 5.78
CA ASP A 68 14.46 -5.69 5.44
C ASP A 68 14.39 -4.17 5.33
N TRP A 69 15.00 -3.46 6.28
CA TRP A 69 15.03 -2.00 6.31
C TRP A 69 15.80 -1.43 5.12
N LEU A 70 16.93 -2.03 4.73
CA LEU A 70 17.72 -1.59 3.57
C LEU A 70 17.01 -1.87 2.24
N ILE A 71 16.35 -3.02 2.11
CA ILE A 71 15.51 -3.34 0.95
C ILE A 71 14.38 -2.32 0.85
N LEU A 72 13.69 -2.05 1.96
CA LEU A 72 12.61 -1.06 2.00
C LEU A 72 13.12 0.32 1.60
N ALA A 73 14.18 0.82 2.24
CA ALA A 73 14.82 2.10 1.95
C ALA A 73 15.09 2.27 0.46
N THR A 74 15.61 1.23 -0.18
CA THR A 74 15.90 1.21 -1.62
C THR A 74 14.62 1.32 -2.46
N GLN A 75 13.57 0.57 -2.12
CA GLN A 75 12.32 0.54 -2.88
C GLN A 75 11.53 1.85 -2.81
N ILE A 76 11.63 2.57 -1.68
CA ILE A 76 10.92 3.84 -1.44
C ILE A 76 11.81 5.08 -1.67
N GLY A 77 13.07 4.90 -2.05
CA GLY A 77 13.97 6.00 -2.41
C GLY A 77 14.56 6.77 -1.21
N LEU A 78 14.68 6.11 -0.06
CA LEU A 78 15.36 6.63 1.14
C LEU A 78 16.77 6.05 1.33
N ARG A 79 17.27 5.26 0.38
CA ARG A 79 18.64 4.74 0.41
C ARG A 79 19.63 5.88 0.18
N SER A 80 20.53 6.10 1.13
CA SER A 80 21.67 7.02 1.00
C SER A 80 22.79 6.36 0.19
N SER A 81 23.64 7.16 -0.46
CA SER A 81 24.76 6.70 -1.29
C SER A 81 26.14 7.16 -0.79
N GLY A 82 26.23 7.59 0.49
CA GLY A 82 27.46 8.10 1.11
C GLY A 82 28.25 7.07 1.92
N ALA A 83 29.35 7.49 2.57
CA ALA A 83 30.01 6.67 3.59
C ALA A 83 29.08 6.49 4.81
N PHE A 84 29.02 5.29 5.39
CA PHE A 84 28.04 4.90 6.43
C PHE A 84 26.57 4.94 5.96
N ASP A 85 26.33 4.62 4.69
CA ASP A 85 25.00 4.65 4.05
C ASP A 85 23.98 3.73 4.72
N GLU A 86 24.39 2.53 5.15
CA GLU A 86 23.44 1.53 5.64
C GLU A 86 22.76 1.96 6.93
N THR A 87 23.52 2.29 7.97
CA THR A 87 22.98 2.73 9.26
C THR A 87 22.14 3.99 9.10
N LEU A 88 22.59 4.96 8.28
CA LEU A 88 21.82 6.17 8.02
C LEU A 88 20.49 5.86 7.31
N SER A 89 20.53 4.99 6.28
CA SER A 89 19.34 4.60 5.52
C SER A 89 18.33 3.86 6.38
N ILE A 90 18.81 2.95 7.25
CA ILE A 90 17.98 2.23 8.20
C ILE A 90 17.30 3.21 9.16
N ASN A 91 18.04 4.12 9.77
CA ASN A 91 17.49 5.08 10.73
C ASN A 91 16.48 6.03 10.07
N GLN A 92 16.80 6.59 8.89
CA GLN A 92 15.88 7.46 8.16
C GLN A 92 14.60 6.72 7.75
N THR A 93 14.72 5.45 7.34
CA THR A 93 13.57 4.63 6.96
C THR A 93 12.72 4.27 8.18
N ARG A 94 13.36 3.93 9.32
CA ARG A 94 12.65 3.69 10.59
C ARG A 94 11.89 4.91 11.05
N ASP A 95 12.54 6.08 11.11
CA ASP A 95 11.91 7.34 11.51
C ASP A 95 10.69 7.68 10.62
N PHE A 96 10.83 7.46 9.30
CA PHE A 96 9.72 7.65 8.37
C PHE A 96 8.56 6.68 8.63
N ILE A 97 8.84 5.37 8.76
CA ILE A 97 7.81 4.36 9.04
C ILE A 97 7.14 4.59 10.39
N ASP A 98 7.90 4.98 11.42
CA ASP A 98 7.38 5.29 12.74
C ASP A 98 6.46 6.51 12.70
N CYS A 99 6.81 7.56 11.95
CA CYS A 99 5.88 8.67 11.71
C CYS A 99 4.60 8.19 11.03
N LEU A 100 4.67 7.32 10.01
CA LEU A 100 3.48 6.80 9.32
C LEU A 100 2.59 5.95 10.24
N LEU A 101 3.18 5.18 11.14
CA LEU A 101 2.47 4.42 12.18
C LEU A 101 1.80 5.38 13.17
N GLU A 102 2.53 6.39 13.65
CA GLU A 102 2.03 7.36 14.63
C GLU A 102 0.85 8.19 14.08
N VAL A 103 0.94 8.65 12.82
CA VAL A 103 -0.15 9.40 12.19
C VAL A 103 -1.28 8.47 11.67
N GLY A 104 -1.09 7.15 11.74
CA GLY A 104 -2.09 6.14 11.39
C GLY A 104 -2.30 5.93 9.89
N LEU A 105 -1.29 6.24 9.06
CA LEU A 105 -1.27 5.87 7.64
C LEU A 105 -0.84 4.40 7.43
N LEU A 106 -0.08 3.87 8.38
CA LEU A 106 0.26 2.46 8.51
C LEU A 106 -0.25 1.91 9.84
N VAL A 107 -0.35 0.58 9.90
CA VAL A 107 -0.53 -0.20 11.12
C VAL A 107 0.43 -1.41 11.08
N ARG A 108 0.65 -2.02 12.25
CA ARG A 108 1.31 -3.34 12.34
C ARG A 108 0.24 -4.43 12.26
N ASP A 109 0.45 -5.42 11.43
CA ASP A 109 -0.40 -6.61 11.42
C ASP A 109 -0.11 -7.50 12.64
N GLY A 110 -0.91 -8.56 12.84
CA GLY A 110 -0.72 -9.52 13.93
C GLY A 110 0.58 -10.34 13.86
N LYS A 111 1.44 -10.10 12.87
CA LYS A 111 2.74 -10.76 12.65
C LYS A 111 3.90 -9.75 12.68
N GLY A 112 3.67 -8.49 13.06
CA GLY A 112 4.70 -7.45 13.14
C GLY A 112 5.05 -6.79 11.81
N ARG A 113 4.42 -7.18 10.70
CA ARG A 113 4.62 -6.54 9.38
C ARG A 113 3.89 -5.21 9.32
N ILE A 114 4.37 -4.30 8.47
CA ILE A 114 3.67 -3.03 8.22
C ILE A 114 2.65 -3.20 7.09
N GLU A 115 1.48 -2.63 7.26
CA GLU A 115 0.43 -2.57 6.24
C GLU A 115 -0.34 -1.24 6.29
N SER A 116 -1.13 -0.98 5.26
CA SER A 116 -2.03 0.18 5.22
C SER A 116 -3.47 -0.29 5.11
N GLU A 117 -4.33 0.20 6.01
CA GLU A 117 -5.77 -0.06 5.96
C GLU A 117 -6.39 0.34 4.62
N ARG A 118 -5.87 1.42 4.00
CA ARG A 118 -6.28 1.86 2.66
C ARG A 118 -6.02 0.75 1.65
N MET A 119 -4.83 0.17 1.68
CA MET A 119 -4.43 -0.87 0.74
C MET A 119 -5.19 -2.18 1.00
N GLN A 120 -5.43 -2.54 2.26
CA GLN A 120 -6.28 -3.70 2.59
C GLN A 120 -7.72 -3.51 2.10
N ARG A 121 -8.29 -2.31 2.25
CA ARG A 121 -9.64 -2.00 1.73
C ARG A 121 -9.70 -2.08 0.20
N ASN A 122 -8.69 -1.54 -0.48
CA ASN A 122 -8.59 -1.63 -1.94
C ASN A 122 -8.47 -3.09 -2.38
N ALA A 123 -7.67 -3.89 -1.68
CA ALA A 123 -7.47 -5.30 -1.97
C ALA A 123 -8.77 -6.10 -1.88
N LEU A 124 -9.62 -5.81 -0.88
CA LEU A 124 -10.94 -6.45 -0.74
C LEU A 124 -11.88 -6.14 -1.91
N TYR A 125 -11.82 -4.93 -2.45
CA TYR A 125 -12.55 -4.59 -3.68
C TYR A 125 -12.11 -5.48 -4.85
N PHE A 126 -10.79 -5.62 -5.07
CA PHE A 126 -10.27 -6.50 -6.13
C PHE A 126 -10.56 -7.98 -5.87
N GLY A 127 -10.43 -8.45 -4.63
CA GLY A 127 -10.80 -9.82 -4.25
C GLY A 127 -12.26 -10.13 -4.58
N SER A 128 -13.15 -9.16 -4.36
CA SER A 128 -14.58 -9.29 -4.70
C SER A 128 -14.78 -9.37 -6.21
N GLN A 129 -14.10 -8.53 -7.00
CA GLN A 129 -14.15 -8.58 -8.46
C GLN A 129 -13.64 -9.92 -9.01
N ARG A 130 -12.52 -10.42 -8.48
CA ARG A 130 -11.94 -11.71 -8.89
C ARG A 130 -12.86 -12.88 -8.54
N ALA A 131 -13.43 -12.90 -7.34
CA ALA A 131 -14.37 -13.93 -6.91
C ALA A 131 -15.64 -13.94 -7.76
N ASN A 132 -16.19 -12.76 -8.08
CA ASN A 132 -17.34 -12.63 -8.97
C ASN A 132 -17.01 -13.03 -10.42
N GLY A 133 -15.81 -12.68 -10.90
CA GLY A 133 -15.32 -13.08 -12.23
C GLY A 133 -15.23 -14.60 -12.38
N ALA A 134 -14.73 -15.29 -11.35
CA ALA A 134 -14.61 -16.75 -11.32
C ALA A 134 -15.96 -17.48 -11.39
N LYS A 135 -17.05 -16.84 -10.94
CA LYS A 135 -18.43 -17.39 -11.00
C LYS A 135 -19.11 -17.17 -12.36
N GLY A 136 -18.35 -16.81 -13.40
CA GLY A 136 -18.88 -16.49 -14.73
C GLY A 136 -19.38 -15.06 -14.81
N GLY A 137 -18.52 -14.10 -14.42
CA GLY A 137 -18.85 -12.68 -14.22
C GLY A 137 -19.78 -12.04 -15.26
N ARG A 138 -20.43 -10.94 -14.88
CA ARG A 138 -21.46 -10.23 -15.66
C ARG A 138 -21.14 -10.24 -17.17
N PRO A 139 -22.00 -10.84 -18.03
CA PRO A 139 -21.80 -10.83 -19.47
C PRO A 139 -21.55 -9.40 -19.94
N ARG A 140 -20.51 -9.18 -20.76
CA ARG A 140 -20.29 -7.87 -21.38
C ARG A 140 -21.56 -7.49 -22.13
N LYS A 141 -22.14 -6.34 -21.81
CA LYS A 141 -23.28 -5.80 -22.57
C LYS A 141 -22.77 -5.60 -23.99
N ASN A 142 -23.23 -6.41 -24.94
CA ASN A 142 -22.86 -6.28 -26.35
C ASN A 142 -23.12 -4.82 -26.75
N LYS A 143 -22.08 -4.12 -27.21
CA LYS A 143 -22.25 -2.81 -27.82
C LYS A 143 -23.12 -3.05 -29.05
N ALA A 144 -24.36 -2.57 -29.03
CA ALA A 144 -25.13 -2.46 -30.26
C ALA A 144 -24.31 -1.60 -31.22
N GLU A 145 -24.00 -2.13 -32.41
CA GLU A 145 -23.41 -1.33 -33.47
C GLU A 145 -24.33 -0.12 -33.74
N PRO A 146 -23.77 1.09 -33.88
CA PRO A 146 -24.56 2.23 -34.30
C PRO A 146 -25.16 1.94 -35.69
N PRO A 147 -26.41 2.33 -35.95
CA PRO A 147 -27.03 2.11 -37.25
C PRO A 147 -26.21 2.80 -38.36
N LYS A 148 -26.07 2.10 -39.48
CA LYS A 148 -25.40 2.56 -40.71
C LYS A 148 -26.11 3.76 -41.33
#